data_AF-A0A0N4UU07-F1
#
_entry.id   AF-A0A0N4UU07-F1
#
_cell.length_a   1.000
_cell.length_b   1.000
_cell.length_c   1.000
_cell.angle_alpha   90.00
_cell.angle_beta   90.00
_cell.angle_gamma   90.00
#
_symmetry.space_group_name_H-M   'P 1'
#
loop_
_entity.id
_entity.type
_entity.pdbx_description
1 polymer ?
#
loop_
_entity_poly.entity_id
_entity_poly.type
_entity_poly.pdbx_seq_one_letter_code
_entity_poly.pdbx_strand_id
1 'polypeptide(L)'
;CCASCTIHCTSGARQKRDLSKTDSLPSLSKNVAEDPVCNNLKLKQLMEENMTQDASTSRRKIKNVIENELKSKFSVMCATGEFSYSAYTESFCQVRKKNLTCYAFKVTFSN
;
A
#
# COMPACT_ATOMS: atom_id res chain seq x y z
N CYS A 1 27.73 -3.90 -25.02
CA CYS A 1 28.89 -4.65 -25.53
C CYS A 1 30.09 -4.33 -24.65
N CYS A 2 30.81 -5.34 -24.17
CA CYS A 2 31.99 -5.17 -23.33
C CYS A 2 33.23 -5.07 -24.21
N ALA A 3 34.14 -4.14 -23.90
CA ALA A 3 35.32 -3.84 -24.72
C ALA A 3 36.54 -4.75 -24.45
N SER A 4 36.45 -5.70 -23.50
CA SER A 4 37.61 -6.50 -23.07
C SER A 4 37.33 -8.00 -22.97
N CYS A 5 36.28 -8.50 -23.64
CA CYS A 5 35.98 -9.93 -23.67
C CYS A 5 36.45 -10.56 -24.99
N THR A 6 37.04 -11.77 -24.90
CA THR A 6 37.55 -12.55 -26.04
C THR A 6 36.46 -13.21 -26.89
N ILE A 7 35.20 -13.18 -26.44
CA ILE A 7 34.05 -13.72 -27.17
C ILE A 7 33.34 -12.55 -27.86
N HIS A 8 33.42 -12.52 -29.19
CA HIS A 8 32.74 -11.52 -30.02
C HIS A 8 31.22 -11.61 -29.82
N CYS A 9 30.57 -10.45 -29.64
CA CYS A 9 29.12 -10.36 -29.74
C CYS A 9 28.70 -10.72 -31.17
N THR A 10 28.36 -11.97 -31.43
CA THR A 10 27.60 -12.31 -32.64
C THR A 10 26.25 -11.62 -32.46
N SER A 11 25.95 -10.70 -33.36
CA SER A 11 24.67 -9.99 -33.43
C SER A 11 23.58 -11.00 -33.78
N GLY A 12 23.14 -11.78 -32.78
CA GLY A 12 21.88 -12.49 -32.81
C GLY A 12 20.80 -11.45 -33.07
N ALA A 13 20.00 -11.66 -34.12
CA ALA A 13 19.00 -10.72 -34.59
C ALA A 13 18.20 -10.14 -33.42
N ARG A 14 18.20 -8.81 -33.28
CA ARG A 14 17.28 -8.13 -32.37
C ARG A 14 15.86 -8.45 -32.82
N GLN A 15 15.18 -9.40 -32.18
CA GLN A 15 13.74 -9.51 -32.34
C GLN A 15 13.10 -8.24 -31.76
N LYS A 16 12.39 -7.48 -32.61
CA LYS A 16 11.55 -6.38 -32.15
C LYS A 16 10.52 -6.96 -31.17
N ARG A 17 10.40 -6.38 -29.97
CA ARG A 17 9.26 -6.68 -29.09
C ARG A 17 8.01 -6.25 -29.83
N ASP A 18 7.17 -7.21 -30.21
CA ASP A 18 5.86 -6.95 -30.76
C ASP A 18 4.97 -6.37 -29.65
N LEU A 19 4.37 -5.21 -29.91
CA LEU A 19 3.58 -4.43 -28.94
C LEU A 19 2.11 -4.90 -28.90
N SER A 20 1.89 -6.18 -29.20
CA SER A 20 0.57 -6.81 -29.32
C SER A 20 0.54 -8.16 -28.61
N LYS A 21 0.74 -8.13 -27.29
CA LYS A 21 0.17 -9.16 -26.42
C LYS A 21 -0.35 -8.51 -25.14
N THR A 22 -1.56 -7.96 -25.28
CA THR A 22 -2.56 -7.92 -24.23
C THR A 22 -2.82 -9.35 -23.76
N ASP A 23 -2.21 -9.76 -22.65
CA ASP A 23 -2.66 -10.91 -21.88
C ASP A 23 -2.98 -10.44 -20.46
N SER A 24 -4.27 -10.49 -20.19
CA SER A 24 -4.93 -10.23 -18.93
C SER A 24 -4.34 -11.07 -17.80
N LEU A 25 -3.72 -10.42 -16.82
CA LEU A 25 -3.78 -10.85 -15.42
C LEU A 25 -3.35 -9.67 -14.55
N PRO A 26 -4.21 -9.12 -13.66
CA PRO A 26 -3.70 -8.38 -12.52
C PRO A 26 -3.01 -9.43 -11.65
N SER A 27 -1.72 -9.63 -11.91
CA SER A 27 -0.83 -10.40 -11.07
C SER A 27 -0.95 -9.82 -9.66
N LEU A 28 -1.57 -10.62 -8.80
CA LEU A 28 -1.47 -10.57 -7.35
C LEU A 28 0.01 -10.69 -6.97
N SER A 29 0.76 -9.64 -7.22
CA SER A 29 2.15 -9.54 -6.85
C SER A 29 2.17 -9.14 -5.39
N LYS A 30 2.14 -10.17 -4.53
CA LYS A 30 2.68 -10.11 -3.16
C LYS A 30 4.18 -9.82 -3.27
N ASN A 31 4.53 -8.60 -3.66
CA ASN A 31 5.77 -7.99 -3.23
C ASN A 31 5.39 -7.26 -1.94
N VAL A 32 5.50 -7.94 -0.80
CA VAL A 32 5.79 -7.27 0.46
C VAL A 32 7.25 -6.80 0.37
N ALA A 33 7.54 -5.95 -0.62
CA ALA A 33 8.57 -4.95 -0.46
C ALA A 33 8.08 -4.08 0.69
N GLU A 34 8.98 -3.56 1.51
CA GLU A 34 8.65 -2.64 2.60
C GLU A 34 7.88 -1.45 2.03
N ASP A 35 6.55 -1.56 1.94
CA ASP A 35 5.67 -0.46 1.61
C ASP A 35 5.85 0.52 2.76
N PRO A 36 6.50 1.68 2.55
CA PRO A 36 6.80 2.60 3.66
C PRO A 36 5.52 3.17 4.29
N VAL A 37 4.37 2.88 3.67
CA VAL A 37 3.05 3.39 3.97
C VAL A 37 2.16 2.33 4.65
N CYS A 38 2.47 1.02 4.53
CA CYS A 38 1.61 -0.03 5.06
C CYS A 38 2.33 -1.35 5.31
N ASN A 39 2.26 -1.85 6.54
CA ASN A 39 2.87 -3.12 6.93
C ASN A 39 1.85 -4.23 7.29
N ASN A 40 0.55 -3.93 7.22
CA ASN A 40 -0.52 -4.86 7.58
C ASN A 40 -1.60 -4.94 6.49
N LEU A 41 -1.53 -5.99 5.66
CA LEU A 41 -2.47 -6.18 4.54
C LEU A 41 -3.93 -6.32 4.98
N LYS A 42 -4.20 -6.98 6.12
CA LYS A 42 -5.56 -7.12 6.66
C LYS A 42 -6.13 -5.75 7.05
N LEU A 43 -5.31 -4.92 7.68
CA LEU A 43 -5.68 -3.54 8.04
C LEU A 43 -6.00 -2.71 6.79
N LYS A 44 -5.19 -2.83 5.73
CA LYS A 44 -5.41 -2.15 4.45
C LYS A 44 -6.77 -2.50 3.83
N GLN A 45 -7.10 -3.78 3.76
CA GLN A 45 -8.38 -4.25 3.20
C GLN A 45 -9.57 -3.67 3.96
N LEU A 46 -9.55 -3.75 5.30
CA LEU A 46 -10.61 -3.19 6.15
C LEU A 46 -10.77 -1.68 5.95
N MET A 47 -9.66 -0.95 5.77
CA MET A 47 -9.70 0.49 5.49
C MET A 47 -10.32 0.77 4.11
N GLU A 48 -9.88 0.10 3.05
CA GLU A 48 -10.35 0.31 1.67
C GLU A 48 -11.87 0.07 1.53
N GLU A 49 -12.36 -0.99 2.17
CA GLU A 49 -13.77 -1.39 2.19
C GLU A 49 -14.66 -0.40 2.96
N ASN A 50 -14.15 0.17 4.06
CA ASN A 50 -14.94 1.02 4.96
C ASN A 50 -14.74 2.53 4.75
N MET A 51 -13.87 2.95 3.82
CA MET A 51 -13.72 4.35 3.43
C MET A 51 -14.92 4.87 2.62
N THR A 52 -15.52 5.95 3.11
CA THR A 52 -16.60 6.72 2.46
C THR A 52 -16.06 8.02 1.87
N GLN A 53 -16.95 8.91 1.39
CA GLN A 53 -16.55 10.23 0.87
C GLN A 53 -16.15 11.20 2.00
N ASP A 54 -16.84 11.14 3.15
CA ASP A 54 -16.56 12.02 4.28
C ASP A 54 -15.47 11.47 5.20
N ALA A 55 -14.55 12.33 5.63
CA ALA A 55 -13.45 11.99 6.54
C ALA A 55 -13.95 11.52 7.92
N SER A 56 -14.92 12.23 8.50
CA SER A 56 -15.47 11.92 9.83
C SER A 56 -16.19 10.56 9.85
N THR A 57 -17.04 10.32 8.86
CA THR A 57 -17.77 9.05 8.71
C THR A 57 -16.80 7.90 8.48
N SER A 58 -15.81 8.08 7.59
CA SER A 58 -14.78 7.07 7.33
C SER A 58 -14.00 6.74 8.61
N ARG A 59 -13.53 7.75 9.34
CA ARG A 59 -12.79 7.58 10.60
C ARG A 59 -13.56 6.73 11.60
N ARG A 60 -14.84 7.04 11.83
CA ARG A 60 -15.68 6.31 12.80
C ARG A 60 -15.93 4.86 12.36
N LYS A 61 -16.25 4.63 11.09
CA LYS A 61 -16.50 3.29 10.54
C LYS A 61 -15.25 2.42 10.62
N ILE A 62 -14.14 2.93 10.10
CA ILE A 62 -12.86 2.23 10.03
C ILE A 62 -12.39 1.87 11.44
N LYS A 63 -12.45 2.79 12.40
CA LYS A 63 -12.08 2.52 13.80
C LYS A 63 -12.89 1.35 14.38
N ASN A 64 -14.21 1.43 14.28
CA ASN A 64 -15.09 0.40 14.86
C ASN A 64 -14.84 -0.98 14.25
N VAL A 65 -14.72 -1.06 12.92
CA VAL A 65 -14.51 -2.33 12.22
C VAL A 65 -13.13 -2.92 12.57
N ILE A 66 -12.08 -2.11 12.58
CA ILE A 66 -10.73 -2.58 12.91
C ILE A 66 -10.65 -3.07 14.35
N GLU A 67 -11.18 -2.32 15.31
CA GLU A 67 -11.13 -2.72 16.72
C GLU A 67 -11.91 -4.02 16.97
N ASN A 68 -13.03 -4.23 16.26
CA ASN A 68 -13.79 -5.47 16.32
C ASN A 68 -13.06 -6.65 15.68
N GLU A 69 -12.44 -6.45 14.50
CA GLU A 69 -11.79 -7.51 13.72
C GLU A 69 -10.40 -7.91 14.23
N LEU A 70 -9.63 -6.94 14.74
CA LEU A 70 -8.26 -7.15 15.22
C LEU A 70 -8.18 -7.26 16.75
N LYS A 71 -9.30 -7.07 17.46
CA LYS A 71 -9.40 -7.15 18.93
C LYS A 71 -8.31 -6.37 19.65
N SER A 72 -7.93 -5.23 19.08
CA SER A 72 -6.81 -4.40 19.50
C SER A 72 -7.19 -2.93 19.34
N LYS A 73 -6.58 -2.03 20.12
CA LYS A 73 -6.84 -0.60 20.03
C LYS A 73 -6.12 0.02 18.84
N PHE A 74 -6.88 0.69 17.97
CA PHE A 74 -6.36 1.37 16.80
C PHE A 74 -6.80 2.83 16.79
N SER A 75 -5.88 3.71 16.39
CA SER A 75 -6.18 5.09 16.08
C SER A 75 -6.30 5.25 14.57
N VAL A 76 -7.33 5.98 14.14
CA VAL A 76 -7.60 6.26 12.73
C VAL A 76 -7.70 7.77 12.55
N MET A 77 -6.99 8.30 11.57
CA MET A 77 -7.00 9.71 11.18
C MET A 77 -7.30 9.77 9.68
N CYS A 78 -8.29 10.57 9.29
CA CYS A 78 -8.63 10.78 7.89
C CYS A 78 -8.64 12.27 7.60
N ALA A 79 -8.03 12.69 6.51
CA ALA A 79 -7.98 14.09 6.10
C ALA A 79 -8.12 14.23 4.59
N THR A 80 -8.71 15.36 4.19
CA THR A 80 -8.77 15.83 2.81
C THR A 80 -7.72 16.90 2.61
N GLY A 81 -6.61 16.54 1.96
CA GLY A 81 -5.46 17.44 1.76
C GLY A 81 -4.15 16.87 2.30
N GLU A 82 -3.13 17.72 2.35
CA GLU A 82 -1.79 17.37 2.81
C GLU A 82 -1.66 17.60 4.32
N PHE A 83 -1.11 16.63 5.02
CA PHE A 83 -0.80 16.71 6.44
C PHE A 83 0.44 15.86 6.72
N SER A 84 1.23 16.27 7.71
CA SER A 84 2.37 15.50 8.21
C SER A 84 2.05 14.99 9.61
N TYR A 85 2.47 13.77 9.93
CA TYR A 85 2.28 13.15 11.23
C TYR A 85 3.47 12.24 11.59
N SER A 86 3.66 11.97 12.87
CA SER A 86 4.66 11.02 13.36
C SER A 86 4.05 10.20 14.49
N ALA A 87 4.17 8.88 14.41
CA ALA A 87 3.65 7.95 15.40
C ALA A 87 4.58 6.75 15.54
N TYR A 88 4.90 6.37 16.78
CA TYR A 88 5.63 5.14 17.07
C TYR A 88 4.63 3.99 17.16
N THR A 89 4.75 3.01 16.26
CA THR A 89 3.80 1.90 16.16
C THR A 89 4.43 0.73 15.40
N GLU A 90 4.02 -0.49 15.76
CA GLU A 90 4.45 -1.72 15.08
C GLU A 90 3.55 -2.09 13.90
N SER A 91 2.31 -1.58 13.86
CA SER A 91 1.33 -1.93 12.82
C SER A 91 0.61 -0.69 12.34
N PHE A 92 0.76 -0.37 11.05
CA PHE A 92 0.16 0.80 10.43
C PHE A 92 -0.14 0.57 8.95
N CYS A 93 -1.13 1.30 8.44
CA CYS A 93 -1.38 1.45 7.01
C CYS A 93 -1.98 2.82 6.70
N GLN A 94 -1.58 3.38 5.56
CA GLN A 94 -2.27 4.51 4.94
C GLN A 94 -2.91 4.07 3.62
N VAL A 95 -4.15 4.51 3.44
CA VAL A 95 -4.97 4.26 2.25
C VAL A 95 -5.47 5.59 1.73
N ARG A 96 -5.33 5.80 0.42
CA ARG A 96 -5.85 6.98 -0.26
C ARG A 96 -6.96 6.57 -1.21
N LYS A 97 -8.12 7.21 -1.07
CA LYS A 97 -9.29 7.02 -1.93
C LYS A 97 -9.77 8.39 -2.41
N LYS A 98 -9.60 8.66 -3.70
CA LYS A 98 -9.88 9.98 -4.31
C LYS A 98 -9.10 11.10 -3.59
N ASN A 99 -9.82 12.04 -2.96
CA ASN A 99 -9.27 13.19 -2.24
C ASN A 99 -9.18 12.96 -0.72
N LEU A 100 -9.50 11.75 -0.25
CA LEU A 100 -9.46 11.39 1.16
C LEU A 100 -8.30 10.43 1.41
N THR A 101 -7.42 10.80 2.35
CA THR A 101 -6.35 9.93 2.83
C THR A 101 -6.65 9.56 4.27
N CYS A 102 -6.70 8.27 4.55
CA CYS A 102 -6.86 7.73 5.89
C CYS A 102 -5.59 7.00 6.31
N TYR A 103 -5.17 7.20 7.56
CA TYR A 103 -4.09 6.51 8.23
C TYR A 103 -4.65 5.78 9.44
N ALA A 104 -4.27 4.52 9.62
CA ALA A 104 -4.59 3.74 10.79
C ALA A 104 -3.33 3.14 11.38
N PHE A 105 -3.22 3.17 12.71
CA PHE A 105 -2.09 2.62 13.43
C PHE A 105 -2.51 2.05 14.78
N LYS A 106 -1.80 1.01 15.21
CA LYS A 106 -2.00 0.40 16.52
C LYS A 106 -1.45 1.34 17.59
N VAL A 107 -2.27 1.63 18.60
CA VAL A 107 -1.84 2.46 19.74
C VAL A 107 -1.13 1.55 20.74
N THR A 108 0.18 1.67 20.81
CA THR A 108 1.00 1.05 21.87
C THR A 108 1.26 2.09 22.95
N PHE A 109 0.63 1.92 24.11
CA PHE A 109 1.01 2.69 25.29
C PHE A 109 2.23 1.99 25.90
N SER A 110 3.43 2.56 25.73
CA SER A 110 4.60 2.11 26.49
C SER A 110 4.41 2.56 27.94
N ASN A 111 4.36 1.61 28.86
CA ASN A 111 4.24 1.84 30.30
C ASN A 111 5.63 1.95 30.92
#